data_AF-A0A955ZR88-F1
#
_entry.id   AF-A0A955ZR88-F1
#
_cell.length_a   1.000
_cell.length_b   1.000
_cell.length_c   1.000
_cell.angle_alpha   90.00
_cell.angle_beta   90.00
_cell.angle_gamma   90.00
#
_symmetry.space_group_name_H-M   'P 1'
#
loop_
_entity.id
_entity.type
_entity.pdbx_description
1 polymer ?
#
loop_
_entity_poly.entity_id
_entity_poly.type
_entity_poly.pdbx_seq_one_letter_code
_entity_poly.pdbx_strand_id
1 'polypeptide(L)'
;TGLKVKNAVKRRGAKLITIEALEPAIGSTSNIVNLAQLHLGVKPTAYAVAVLGLLKAVFDQQMVDPALQSNARSYVNDMTARLEALSWDAIQAQTGLASDMFTQAVQMFAKVEKVVILVGPGVLRSVGGFGTTMNLLDLLLVTGKLT
;
A
#
# COMPACT_ATOMS: atom_id res chain seq x y z
N THR A 1 -12.56 -13.45 7.53
CA THR A 1 -11.72 -12.27 7.22
C THR A 1 -12.44 -11.28 6.31
N GLY A 2 -12.93 -11.67 5.12
CA GLY A 2 -13.66 -10.77 4.21
C GLY A 2 -14.95 -10.14 4.78
N LEU A 3 -15.74 -10.89 5.57
CA LEU A 3 -16.97 -10.35 6.19
C LEU A 3 -16.70 -9.19 7.16
N LYS A 4 -15.58 -9.23 7.90
CA LYS A 4 -15.18 -8.14 8.82
C LYS A 4 -14.80 -6.88 8.05
N VAL A 5 -14.07 -7.02 6.92
CA VAL A 5 -13.77 -5.89 6.03
C VAL A 5 -15.05 -5.30 5.46
N LYS A 6 -15.98 -6.13 4.96
CA LYS A 6 -17.29 -5.69 4.48
C LYS A 6 -18.08 -4.93 5.54
N ASN A 7 -18.06 -5.38 6.80
CA ASN A 7 -18.69 -4.67 7.91
C ASN A 7 -18.02 -3.32 8.18
N ALA A 8 -16.68 -3.27 8.23
CA ALA A 8 -15.93 -2.03 8.44
C ALA A 8 -16.27 -0.99 7.36
N VAL A 9 -16.28 -1.39 6.09
CA VAL A 9 -16.60 -0.48 4.98
C VAL A 9 -18.09 -0.10 4.99
N LYS A 10 -19.00 -1.08 4.91
CA LYS A 10 -20.43 -0.81 4.70
C LYS A 10 -21.18 -0.30 5.92
N ARG A 11 -20.71 -0.62 7.13
CA ARG A 11 -21.42 -0.29 8.39
C ARG A 11 -20.69 0.73 9.24
N ARG A 12 -19.36 0.84 9.11
CA ARG A 12 -18.54 1.73 9.93
C ARG A 12 -17.83 2.83 9.14
N GLY A 13 -18.07 2.91 7.83
CA GLY A 13 -17.53 3.98 6.98
C GLY A 13 -16.01 3.91 6.76
N ALA A 14 -15.38 2.76 7.02
CA ALA A 14 -13.95 2.59 6.75
C ALA A 14 -13.67 2.72 5.26
N LYS A 15 -12.57 3.38 4.91
CA LYS A 15 -12.04 3.37 3.55
C LYS A 15 -11.28 2.08 3.28
N LEU A 16 -11.29 1.63 2.04
CA LEU A 16 -10.66 0.41 1.57
C LEU A 16 -9.83 0.71 0.32
N ILE A 17 -8.55 0.37 0.40
CA ILE A 17 -7.61 0.32 -0.71
C ILE A 17 -7.27 -1.15 -0.94
N THR A 18 -7.22 -1.60 -2.19
CA THR A 18 -6.82 -2.97 -2.54
C THR A 18 -5.59 -2.96 -3.45
N ILE A 19 -4.70 -3.94 -3.26
CA ILE A 19 -3.67 -4.35 -4.22
C ILE A 19 -3.97 -5.81 -4.53
N GLU A 20 -4.49 -6.07 -5.72
CA GLU A 20 -5.01 -7.40 -6.07
C GLU A 20 -5.06 -7.54 -7.60
N ALA A 21 -5.01 -8.78 -8.10
CA ALA A 21 -5.06 -9.09 -9.52
C ALA A 21 -6.48 -9.34 -10.05
N LEU A 22 -7.42 -9.54 -9.14
CA LEU A 22 -8.83 -9.72 -9.46
C LEU A 22 -9.47 -8.38 -9.81
N GLU A 23 -10.02 -8.31 -11.01
CA GLU A 23 -10.81 -7.17 -11.45
C GLU A 23 -12.19 -7.12 -10.79
N PRO A 24 -12.80 -5.94 -10.63
CA PRO A 24 -14.20 -5.79 -10.26
C PRO A 24 -15.10 -6.64 -11.16
N ALA A 25 -15.97 -7.45 -10.56
CA ALA A 25 -16.88 -8.32 -11.30
C ALA A 25 -18.30 -8.21 -10.74
N ILE A 26 -19.28 -8.09 -11.63
CA ILE A 26 -20.71 -8.09 -11.30
C ILE A 26 -21.17 -9.55 -11.27
N GLY A 27 -21.87 -9.97 -10.20
CA GLY A 27 -22.46 -11.32 -10.08
C GLY A 27 -21.67 -12.32 -9.23
N SER A 28 -20.47 -11.98 -8.76
CA SER A 28 -19.81 -12.78 -7.72
C SER A 28 -20.38 -12.43 -6.34
N THR A 29 -20.56 -13.44 -5.49
CA THR A 29 -21.16 -13.29 -4.14
C THR A 29 -20.33 -12.42 -3.19
N SER A 30 -19.03 -12.22 -3.48
CA SER A 30 -18.17 -11.31 -2.72
C SER A 30 -16.88 -10.97 -3.47
N ASN A 31 -16.88 -9.94 -4.32
CA ASN A 31 -15.63 -9.29 -4.74
C ASN A 31 -15.36 -8.08 -3.83
N ILE A 32 -14.32 -8.18 -2.98
CA ILE A 32 -13.94 -7.12 -2.05
C ILE A 32 -13.47 -5.86 -2.78
N VAL A 33 -13.00 -6.01 -4.02
CA VAL A 33 -12.56 -4.91 -4.89
C VAL A 33 -13.73 -3.99 -5.24
N ASN A 34 -14.94 -4.52 -5.40
CA ASN A 34 -16.15 -3.70 -5.64
C ASN A 34 -16.48 -2.76 -4.46
N LEU A 35 -15.86 -2.95 -3.30
CA LEU A 35 -16.05 -2.10 -2.13
C LEU A 35 -14.89 -1.11 -1.91
N ALA A 36 -13.82 -1.22 -2.70
CA ALA A 36 -12.64 -0.38 -2.57
C ALA A 36 -12.91 1.02 -3.13
N GLN A 37 -12.45 2.05 -2.42
CA GLN A 37 -12.42 3.41 -2.96
C GLN A 37 -11.25 3.58 -3.93
N LEU A 38 -10.22 2.75 -3.79
CA LEU A 38 -9.09 2.71 -4.70
C LEU A 38 -8.63 1.26 -4.90
N HIS A 39 -8.51 0.85 -6.16
CA HIS A 39 -8.01 -0.45 -6.55
C HIS A 39 -6.72 -0.30 -7.34
N LEU A 40 -5.61 -0.78 -6.78
CA LEU A 40 -4.35 -0.95 -7.47
C LEU A 40 -4.34 -2.34 -8.11
N GLY A 41 -5.00 -2.44 -9.26
CA GLY A 41 -5.10 -3.66 -10.06
C GLY A 41 -3.76 -4.00 -10.69
N VAL A 42 -3.06 -5.01 -10.16
CA VAL A 42 -1.74 -5.42 -10.65
C VAL A 42 -1.64 -6.94 -10.74
N LYS A 43 -0.79 -7.43 -11.65
CA LYS A 43 -0.49 -8.88 -11.72
C LYS A 43 0.12 -9.37 -10.40
N PRO A 44 -0.08 -10.64 -9.99
CA PRO A 44 0.46 -11.16 -8.74
C PRO A 44 1.99 -11.00 -8.61
N THR A 45 2.70 -11.07 -9.73
CA THR A 45 4.16 -10.88 -9.80
C THR A 45 4.61 -9.44 -9.51
N ALA A 46 3.68 -8.47 -9.52
CA ALA A 46 3.97 -7.05 -9.34
C ALA A 46 3.56 -6.52 -7.96
N TYR A 47 3.04 -7.35 -7.04
CA TYR A 47 2.65 -6.90 -5.69
C TYR A 47 3.79 -6.24 -4.93
N ALA A 48 5.00 -6.81 -4.96
CA ALA A 48 6.16 -6.23 -4.31
C ALA A 48 6.49 -4.82 -4.84
N VAL A 49 6.40 -4.63 -6.16
CA VAL A 49 6.66 -3.35 -6.83
C VAL A 49 5.56 -2.34 -6.53
N ALA A 50 4.31 -2.77 -6.43
CA ALA A 50 3.20 -1.90 -6.03
C ALA A 50 3.38 -1.37 -4.60
N VAL A 51 3.85 -2.21 -3.67
CA VAL A 51 4.17 -1.79 -2.30
C VAL A 51 5.33 -0.79 -2.28
N LEU A 52 6.37 -1.01 -3.09
CA LEU A 52 7.46 -0.03 -3.26
C LEU A 52 6.95 1.29 -3.86
N GLY A 53 5.99 1.25 -4.79
CA GLY A 53 5.33 2.44 -5.32
C GLY A 53 4.59 3.23 -4.24
N LEU A 54 3.88 2.55 -3.32
CA LEU A 54 3.26 3.22 -2.17
C LEU A 54 4.30 3.90 -1.27
N LEU A 55 5.38 3.19 -0.92
CA LEU A 55 6.46 3.78 -0.12
C LEU A 55 7.08 4.99 -0.82
N LYS A 56 7.42 4.87 -2.11
CA LYS A 56 7.96 5.99 -2.89
C LYS A 56 7.02 7.20 -2.88
N ALA A 57 5.72 6.98 -3.07
CA ALA A 57 4.73 8.06 -3.01
C ALA A 57 4.59 8.70 -1.62
N VAL A 58 4.91 8.01 -0.51
CA VAL A 58 4.98 8.62 0.83
C VAL A 58 6.14 9.61 0.90
N PHE A 59 7.32 9.21 0.44
CA PHE A 59 8.53 10.02 0.51
C PHE A 59 8.48 11.20 -0.48
N ASP A 60 8.06 10.96 -1.72
CA ASP A 60 7.91 12.00 -2.75
C ASP A 60 6.88 13.08 -2.32
N GLN A 61 5.83 12.71 -1.57
CA GLN A 61 4.83 13.65 -1.02
C GLN A 61 5.19 14.22 0.36
N GLN A 62 6.37 13.92 0.90
CA GLN A 62 6.81 14.35 2.23
C GLN A 62 5.81 13.99 3.35
N MET A 63 5.17 12.82 3.24
CA MET A 63 4.18 12.32 4.21
C MET A 63 4.79 11.40 5.29
N VAL A 64 6.10 11.49 5.50
CA VAL A 64 6.78 10.75 6.58
C VAL A 64 6.37 11.34 7.93
N ASP A 65 6.09 10.48 8.90
CA ASP A 65 5.74 10.87 10.26
C ASP A 65 6.86 11.73 10.89
N PRO A 66 6.53 12.95 11.38
CA PRO A 66 7.54 13.85 11.94
C PRO A 66 8.28 13.28 13.15
N ALA A 67 7.61 12.46 13.98
CA ALA A 67 8.26 11.86 15.15
C ALA A 67 9.31 10.84 14.72
N LEU A 68 9.01 10.01 13.71
CA LEU A 68 10.00 9.11 13.10
C LEU A 68 11.16 9.89 12.46
N GLN A 69 10.88 10.98 11.75
CA GLN A 69 11.93 11.81 11.13
C GLN A 69 12.89 12.44 12.17
N SER A 70 12.37 12.76 13.35
CA SER A 70 13.17 13.23 14.48
C SER A 70 13.96 12.10 15.15
N ASN A 71 13.29 10.98 15.47
CA ASN A 71 13.83 9.94 16.34
C ASN A 71 14.68 8.90 15.61
N ALA A 72 14.51 8.74 14.30
CA ALA A 72 15.15 7.72 13.48
C ALA A 72 15.66 8.28 12.14
N ARG A 73 16.36 9.43 12.19
CA ARG A 73 16.82 10.15 10.99
C ARG A 73 17.68 9.31 10.04
N SER A 74 18.56 8.44 10.56
CA SER A 74 19.38 7.56 9.72
C SER A 74 18.52 6.59 8.91
N TYR A 75 17.53 5.95 9.53
CA TYR A 75 16.58 5.09 8.85
C TYR A 75 15.79 5.83 7.76
N VAL A 76 15.29 7.03 8.07
CA VAL A 76 14.56 7.84 7.08
C VAL A 76 15.46 8.24 5.91
N ASN A 77 16.72 8.60 6.16
CA ASN A 77 17.68 8.93 5.11
C ASN A 77 18.01 7.71 4.23
N ASP A 78 18.22 6.54 4.83
CA ASP A 78 18.49 5.30 4.09
C ASP A 78 17.31 4.91 3.19
N MET A 79 16.08 5.04 3.71
CA MET A 79 14.86 4.80 2.94
C MET A 79 14.70 5.82 1.81
N THR A 80 14.98 7.10 2.08
CA THR A 80 14.93 8.17 1.07
C THR A 80 15.87 7.85 -0.09
N ALA A 81 17.14 7.57 0.19
CA ALA A 81 18.13 7.26 -0.84
C ALA A 81 17.74 6.02 -1.68
N ARG A 82 17.19 4.98 -1.03
CA ARG A 82 16.72 3.77 -1.73
C ARG A 82 15.52 4.03 -2.62
N LEU A 83 14.55 4.82 -2.16
CA LEU A 83 13.31 5.10 -2.89
C LEU A 83 13.49 6.16 -4.00
N GLU A 84 14.44 7.08 -3.84
CA GLU A 84 14.86 8.02 -4.89
C GLU A 84 15.53 7.30 -6.06
N ALA A 85 16.28 6.23 -5.79
CA ALA A 85 16.87 5.40 -6.85
C ALA A 85 15.85 4.61 -7.68
N LEU A 86 14.59 4.50 -7.21
CA LEU A 86 13.51 3.85 -7.97
C LEU A 86 12.91 4.82 -8.99
N SER A 87 12.81 4.37 -10.24
CA SER A 87 12.14 5.10 -11.30
C SER A 87 10.63 4.84 -11.31
N TRP A 88 9.84 5.91 -11.43
CA TRP A 88 8.39 5.80 -11.67
C TRP A 88 8.07 5.09 -12.99
N ASP A 89 8.87 5.28 -14.04
CA ASP A 89 8.71 4.57 -15.31
C ASP A 89 8.91 3.06 -15.13
N ALA A 90 9.90 2.65 -14.32
CA ALA A 90 10.16 1.24 -14.02
C ALA A 90 9.05 0.61 -13.16
N ILE A 91 8.47 1.38 -12.23
CA ILE A 91 7.31 0.96 -11.44
C ILE A 91 6.09 0.81 -12.34
N GLN A 92 5.83 1.78 -13.22
CA GLN A 92 4.72 1.74 -14.16
C GLN A 92 4.87 0.58 -15.15
N ALA A 93 6.06 0.31 -15.67
CA ALA A 93 6.30 -0.80 -16.59
C ALA A 93 5.98 -2.17 -15.96
N GLN A 94 6.22 -2.34 -14.67
CA GLN A 94 5.97 -3.60 -13.97
C GLN A 94 4.54 -3.73 -13.42
N THR A 95 3.96 -2.64 -12.94
CA THR A 95 2.63 -2.64 -12.30
C THR A 95 1.51 -2.34 -13.28
N GLY A 96 1.79 -1.62 -14.36
CA GLY A 96 0.79 -1.03 -15.25
C GLY A 96 0.13 0.24 -14.70
N LEU A 97 0.57 0.74 -13.54
CA LEU A 97 -0.05 1.87 -12.84
C LEU A 97 0.82 3.13 -12.91
N ALA A 98 0.21 4.28 -13.19
CA ALA A 98 0.85 5.58 -13.12
C ALA A 98 1.10 6.01 -11.66
N SER A 99 2.10 6.88 -11.45
CA SER A 99 2.46 7.44 -10.13
C SER A 99 1.27 8.04 -9.38
N ASP A 100 0.36 8.70 -10.10
CA ASP A 100 -0.82 9.36 -9.53
C ASP A 100 -1.73 8.38 -8.77
N MET A 101 -1.77 7.11 -9.16
CA MET A 101 -2.55 6.10 -8.44
C MET A 101 -1.96 5.81 -7.06
N PHE A 102 -0.63 5.74 -6.96
CA PHE A 102 0.07 5.56 -5.69
C PHE A 102 -0.03 6.82 -4.82
N THR A 103 0.08 8.00 -5.44
CA THR A 103 -0.11 9.29 -4.78
C THR A 103 -1.49 9.38 -4.13
N GLN A 104 -2.55 9.06 -4.87
CA GLN A 104 -3.93 9.04 -4.36
C GLN A 104 -4.11 7.99 -3.24
N ALA A 105 -3.51 6.81 -3.37
CA ALA A 105 -3.55 5.77 -2.34
C ALA A 105 -2.93 6.26 -1.03
N VAL A 106 -1.74 6.84 -1.10
CA VAL A 106 -1.02 7.39 0.06
C VAL A 106 -1.79 8.54 0.69
N GLN A 107 -2.36 9.44 -0.09
CA GLN A 107 -3.20 10.53 0.44
C GLN A 107 -4.41 10.00 1.22
N MET A 108 -5.01 8.90 0.76
CA MET A 108 -6.11 8.26 1.46
C MET A 108 -5.64 7.53 2.73
N PHE A 109 -4.49 6.85 2.65
CA PHE A 109 -3.91 6.01 3.70
C PHE A 109 -3.32 6.84 4.85
N ALA A 110 -2.52 7.86 4.56
CA ALA A 110 -1.79 8.62 5.56
C ALA A 110 -2.70 9.53 6.40
N LYS A 111 -3.83 9.99 5.83
CA LYS A 111 -4.77 10.94 6.47
C LYS A 111 -5.72 10.30 7.49
N VAL A 112 -5.71 8.99 7.68
CA VAL A 112 -6.53 8.32 8.69
C VAL A 112 -5.72 7.98 9.94
N GLU A 113 -6.38 8.01 11.09
CA GLU A 113 -5.75 7.71 12.39
C GLU A 113 -5.36 6.23 12.50
N LYS A 114 -6.26 5.32 12.09
CA LYS A 114 -6.09 3.88 12.28
C LYS A 114 -6.17 3.14 10.95
N VAL A 115 -5.21 2.27 10.74
CA VAL A 115 -5.10 1.43 9.55
C VAL A 115 -4.92 -0.02 9.96
N VAL A 116 -5.47 -0.94 9.16
CA VAL A 116 -5.16 -2.36 9.23
C VAL A 116 -4.76 -2.82 7.84
N ILE A 117 -3.58 -3.43 7.72
CA ILE A 117 -3.14 -4.10 6.49
C ILE A 117 -3.47 -5.59 6.63
N LEU A 118 -4.20 -6.14 5.67
CA LEU A 118 -4.49 -7.57 5.57
C LEU A 118 -3.71 -8.15 4.39
N VAL A 119 -2.82 -9.09 4.67
CA VAL A 119 -1.94 -9.69 3.66
C VAL A 119 -2.30 -11.16 3.47
N GLY A 120 -2.50 -11.56 2.22
CA GLY A 120 -2.85 -12.91 1.84
C GLY A 120 -1.65 -13.79 1.45
N PRO A 121 -1.87 -15.10 1.23
CA PRO A 121 -0.83 -16.03 0.79
C PRO A 121 -0.14 -15.64 -0.52
N GLY A 122 -0.81 -14.90 -1.40
CA GLY A 122 -0.23 -14.40 -2.66
C GLY A 122 0.99 -13.50 -2.47
N VAL A 123 1.14 -12.88 -1.29
CA VAL A 123 2.37 -12.17 -0.88
C VAL A 123 3.20 -13.04 0.06
N LEU A 124 2.58 -13.64 1.09
CA LEU A 124 3.32 -14.36 2.14
C LEU A 124 4.08 -15.59 1.64
N ARG A 125 3.61 -16.21 0.54
CA ARG A 125 4.21 -17.41 -0.06
C ARG A 125 4.87 -17.14 -1.41
N SER A 126 5.02 -15.87 -1.80
CA SER A 126 5.74 -15.53 -3.03
C SER A 126 7.25 -15.50 -2.79
N VAL A 127 8.02 -15.63 -3.87
CA VAL A 127 9.43 -15.23 -3.86
C VAL A 127 9.50 -13.76 -3.46
N GLY A 128 10.38 -13.41 -2.52
CA GLY A 128 10.49 -12.05 -1.98
C GLY A 128 9.35 -11.64 -1.01
N GLY A 129 8.49 -12.57 -0.58
CA GLY A 129 7.38 -12.29 0.33
C GLY A 129 7.82 -11.68 1.68
N PHE A 130 8.97 -12.11 2.20
CA PHE A 130 9.59 -11.52 3.40
C PHE A 130 9.85 -10.01 3.20
N GLY A 131 10.56 -9.64 2.12
CA GLY A 131 10.87 -8.24 1.83
C GLY A 131 9.62 -7.41 1.58
N THR A 132 8.63 -7.97 0.88
CA THR A 132 7.34 -7.28 0.68
C THR A 132 6.62 -7.03 2.00
N THR A 133 6.67 -8.00 2.92
CA THR A 133 6.07 -7.86 4.26
C THR A 133 6.80 -6.80 5.09
N MET A 134 8.14 -6.75 5.02
CA MET A 134 8.91 -5.69 5.67
C MET A 134 8.54 -4.32 5.11
N ASN A 135 8.44 -4.17 3.80
CA ASN A 135 8.03 -2.91 3.19
C ASN A 135 6.59 -2.47 3.60
N LEU A 136 5.68 -3.42 3.86
CA LEU A 136 4.34 -3.10 4.39
C LEU A 136 4.39 -2.62 5.84
N LEU A 137 5.32 -3.16 6.65
CA LEU A 137 5.57 -2.68 8.01
C LEU A 137 6.24 -1.31 7.98
N ASP A 138 7.22 -1.12 7.08
CA ASP A 138 7.84 0.18 6.83
C ASP A 138 6.77 1.20 6.46
N LEU A 139 5.80 0.87 5.59
CA LEU A 139 4.70 1.77 5.24
C LEU A 139 3.90 2.23 6.47
N LEU A 140 3.59 1.32 7.40
CA LEU A 140 2.92 1.66 8.65
C LEU A 140 3.81 2.51 9.56
N LEU A 141 5.10 2.18 9.66
CA LEU A 141 6.07 2.89 10.48
C LEU A 141 6.28 4.33 9.97
N VAL A 142 6.59 4.48 8.68
CA VAL A 142 6.88 5.79 8.06
C VAL A 142 5.67 6.71 8.02
N THR A 143 4.45 6.19 8.14
CA THR A 143 3.23 7.01 8.21
C THR A 143 2.66 7.13 9.63
N GLY A 144 3.42 6.71 10.65
CA GLY A 144 3.06 6.88 12.07
C GLY A 144 1.85 6.05 12.50
N LYS A 145 1.63 4.88 11.89
CA LYS A 145 0.48 4.00 12.18
C LYS A 145 0.78 2.89 13.19
N LEU A 146 2.01 2.83 13.70
CA LEU A 146 2.46 1.87 14.72
C LEU A 146 2.71 2.50 16.10
N THR A 147 2.59 3.82 16.19
CA THR A 147 2.87 4.66 17.37
C THR A 147 1.60 5.30 17.87
#